data_AF-A0A956EAF8-F1
#
_entry.id   AF-A0A956EAF8-F1
#
_cell.length_a   1.000
_cell.length_b   1.000
_cell.length_c   1.000
_cell.angle_alpha   90.00
_cell.angle_beta   90.00
_cell.angle_gamma   90.00
#
_symmetry.space_group_name_H-M   'P 1'
#
loop_
_entity.id
_entity.type
_entity.pdbx_description
1 polymer ?
#
loop_
_entity_poly.entity_id
_entity_poly.type
_entity_poly.pdbx_seq_one_letter_code
_entity_poly.pdbx_strand_id
1 'polypeptide(L)'
;MSDGESTSNAAKRPRYLVLALAALTLVGMLVFLDGFQIINASTDPDFAARESAKLDPVLASVLQAQFESIGELHRVMTPMGIALVLLGGVLSVVAMRGIFGRASAGTIVQLALGTGVALSVNFVLAAPVRSAAITAVGSIANPEAREIARFLPAIFAMRFALPLLTLLLAVFGVTRRAAREALRPASDQVGEEQ
;
A
#
# COMPACT_ATOMS: atom_id res chain seq x y z
N MET A 1 38.17 -34.56 -27.56
CA MET A 1 37.35 -33.35 -27.72
C MET A 1 36.13 -33.57 -26.84
N SER A 2 36.10 -32.94 -25.67
CA SER A 2 35.04 -33.09 -24.67
C SER A 2 34.30 -31.77 -24.58
N ASP A 3 32.97 -31.84 -24.69
CA ASP A 3 32.05 -30.73 -24.70
C ASP A 3 32.11 -29.97 -23.36
N GLY A 4 32.76 -28.80 -23.39
CA GLY A 4 32.76 -27.83 -22.31
C GLY A 4 31.63 -26.83 -22.50
N GLU A 5 30.39 -27.30 -22.58
CA GLU A 5 29.22 -26.41 -22.60
C GLU A 5 28.80 -26.15 -21.15
N SER A 6 29.59 -25.35 -20.43
CA SER A 6 29.17 -24.76 -19.17
C SER A 6 28.07 -23.73 -19.48
N THR A 7 26.84 -24.22 -19.65
CA THR A 7 25.65 -23.38 -19.57
C THR A 7 25.54 -22.92 -18.12
N SER A 8 26.26 -21.84 -17.81
CA SER A 8 25.94 -20.93 -16.74
C SER A 8 24.50 -20.48 -16.97
N ASN A 9 23.55 -21.28 -16.49
CA ASN A 9 22.17 -20.90 -16.28
C ASN A 9 22.19 -19.84 -15.18
N ALA A 10 22.61 -18.63 -15.54
CA ALA A 10 22.28 -17.43 -14.79
C ALA A 10 20.76 -17.43 -14.69
N ALA A 11 20.24 -17.90 -13.56
CA ALA A 11 18.84 -18.21 -13.38
C ALA A 11 18.00 -16.99 -13.77
N LYS A 12 17.36 -17.05 -14.95
CA LYS A 12 16.54 -15.95 -15.46
C LYS A 12 15.47 -15.68 -14.41
N ARG A 13 15.48 -14.45 -13.86
CA ARG A 13 14.48 -14.05 -12.86
C ARG A 13 13.08 -14.29 -13.41
N PRO A 14 12.22 -15.00 -12.69
CA PRO A 14 10.88 -15.28 -13.20
C PRO A 14 10.12 -13.97 -13.40
N ARG A 15 9.52 -13.77 -14.58
CA ARG A 15 8.78 -12.53 -14.91
C ARG A 15 7.68 -12.21 -13.90
N TYR A 16 7.00 -13.25 -13.38
CA TYR A 16 5.98 -13.10 -12.35
C TYR A 16 6.52 -12.49 -11.05
N LEU A 17 7.79 -12.73 -10.70
CA LEU A 17 8.42 -12.17 -9.50
C LEU A 17 8.66 -10.67 -9.66
N VAL A 18 9.15 -10.24 -10.83
CA VAL A 18 9.36 -8.82 -11.13
C VAL A 18 8.03 -8.07 -11.07
N LEU A 19 6.96 -8.64 -11.65
CA LEU A 19 5.62 -8.06 -11.58
C LEU A 19 5.10 -7.98 -10.15
N ALA A 20 5.28 -9.03 -9.34
CA ALA A 20 4.88 -9.03 -7.94
C ALA A 20 5.61 -7.95 -7.12
N LEU A 21 6.92 -7.78 -7.33
CA LEU A 21 7.72 -6.78 -6.64
C LEU A 21 7.40 -5.35 -7.10
N ALA A 22 7.12 -5.16 -8.39
CA ALA A 22 6.65 -3.88 -8.90
C ALA A 22 5.28 -3.51 -8.29
N ALA A 23 4.36 -4.48 -8.21
CA ALA A 23 3.07 -4.29 -7.56
C ALA A 23 3.22 -3.96 -6.06
N LEU A 24 4.12 -4.65 -5.34
CA LEU A 24 4.44 -4.31 -3.95
C LEU A 24 5.01 -2.90 -3.81
N THR A 25 5.85 -2.46 -4.75
CA THR A 25 6.41 -1.12 -4.75
C THR A 25 5.32 -0.07 -4.86
N LEU A 26 4.35 -0.28 -5.78
CA LEU A 26 3.18 0.59 -5.95
C LEU A 26 2.29 0.59 -4.71
N VAL A 27 1.99 -0.57 -4.13
CA VAL A 27 1.21 -0.66 -2.89
C VAL A 27 1.91 0.08 -1.76
N GLY A 28 3.21 -0.11 -1.57
CA GLY A 28 3.96 0.63 -0.55
C GLY A 28 3.89 2.15 -0.75
N MET A 29 3.92 2.63 -1.99
CA MET A 29 3.77 4.06 -2.30
C MET A 29 2.36 4.56 -1.98
N LEU A 30 1.32 3.80 -2.34
CA LEU A 30 -0.06 4.17 -2.01
C LEU A 30 -0.28 4.22 -0.49
N VAL A 31 0.25 3.24 0.25
CA VAL A 31 0.18 3.21 1.72
C VAL A 31 0.95 4.39 2.33
N PHE A 32 2.13 4.71 1.80
CA PHE A 32 2.91 5.87 2.22
C PHE A 32 2.12 7.17 2.02
N LEU A 33 1.51 7.35 0.85
CA LEU A 33 0.71 8.54 0.53
C LEU A 33 -0.53 8.67 1.42
N ASP A 34 -1.25 7.56 1.64
CA ASP A 34 -2.40 7.54 2.56
C ASP A 34 -1.95 7.94 3.98
N GLY A 35 -0.82 7.42 4.46
CA GLY A 35 -0.26 7.80 5.76
C GLY A 35 0.12 9.29 5.83
N PHE A 36 0.72 9.83 4.78
CA PHE A 36 1.07 11.25 4.69
C PHE A 36 -0.16 12.16 4.69
N GLN A 37 -1.22 11.77 3.97
CA GLN A 37 -2.50 12.49 3.97
C GLN A 37 -3.12 12.55 5.37
N ILE A 38 -3.09 11.44 6.13
CA ILE A 38 -3.58 11.41 7.51
C ILE A 38 -2.78 12.36 8.41
N ILE A 39 -1.45 12.38 8.29
CA ILE A 39 -0.59 13.25 9.08
C ILE A 39 -0.88 14.72 8.76
N ASN A 40 -0.95 15.09 7.47
CA ASN A 40 -1.22 16.47 7.08
C ASN A 40 -2.59 16.94 7.55
N ALA A 41 -3.63 16.12 7.35
CA ALA A 41 -4.98 16.44 7.83
C ALA A 41 -5.04 16.61 9.36
N SER A 42 -4.15 15.97 10.12
CA SER A 42 -4.09 16.08 11.57
C SER A 42 -3.25 17.26 12.07
N THR A 43 -2.34 17.78 11.26
CA THR A 43 -1.32 18.78 11.67
C THR A 43 -1.55 20.16 11.07
N ASP A 44 -2.23 20.23 9.93
CA ASP A 44 -2.48 21.45 9.19
C ASP A 44 -3.99 21.69 9.05
N PRO A 45 -4.56 22.67 9.77
CA PRO A 45 -6.01 22.93 9.77
C PRO A 45 -6.51 23.42 8.42
N ASP A 46 -5.65 24.02 7.59
CA ASP A 46 -6.02 24.53 6.27
C ASP A 46 -5.83 23.49 5.16
N PHE A 47 -5.25 22.33 5.48
CA PHE A 47 -4.97 21.28 4.49
C PHE A 47 -6.24 20.87 3.73
N ALA A 48 -7.33 20.71 4.47
CA ALA A 48 -8.61 20.28 3.91
C ALA A 48 -9.18 21.30 2.92
N ALA A 49 -9.17 22.58 3.30
CA ALA A 49 -9.64 23.66 2.45
C ALA A 49 -8.78 23.83 1.19
N ARG A 50 -7.45 23.66 1.30
CA ARG A 50 -6.53 23.78 0.16
C ARG A 50 -6.66 22.64 -0.85
N GLU A 51 -6.85 21.41 -0.39
CA GLU A 51 -7.03 20.27 -1.28
C GLU A 51 -8.44 20.21 -1.86
N SER A 52 -9.47 20.56 -1.08
CA SER A 52 -10.85 20.58 -1.54
C SER A 52 -11.10 21.68 -2.59
N ALA A 53 -10.42 22.82 -2.50
CA ALA A 53 -10.53 23.93 -3.46
C ALA A 53 -10.12 23.56 -4.90
N LYS A 54 -9.39 22.45 -5.09
CA LYS A 54 -8.95 21.97 -6.40
C LYS A 54 -9.95 21.02 -7.07
N LEU A 55 -11.03 20.67 -6.37
CA LEU A 55 -11.93 19.59 -6.74
C LEU A 55 -13.34 20.13 -7.04
N ASP A 56 -14.12 19.30 -7.73
CA ASP A 56 -15.56 19.53 -7.90
C ASP A 56 -16.26 19.68 -6.53
N PRO A 57 -17.29 20.53 -6.38
CA PRO A 57 -17.97 20.76 -5.10
C PRO A 57 -18.43 19.49 -4.37
N VAL A 58 -18.86 18.46 -5.10
CA VAL A 58 -19.29 17.20 -4.47
C VAL A 58 -18.08 16.45 -3.92
N LEU A 59 -16.97 16.39 -4.64
CA LEU A 59 -15.76 15.71 -4.18
C LEU A 59 -15.02 16.52 -3.10
N ALA A 60 -15.09 17.85 -3.19
CA ALA A 60 -14.58 18.79 -2.20
C ALA A 60 -15.24 18.56 -0.83
N SER A 61 -16.57 18.42 -0.80
CA SER A 61 -17.30 18.15 0.45
C SER A 61 -16.98 16.78 1.07
N VAL A 62 -16.81 15.74 0.24
CA VAL A 62 -16.33 14.41 0.69
C VAL A 62 -14.98 14.56 1.38
N LEU A 63 -14.03 15.22 0.69
CA LEU A 63 -12.65 15.31 1.13
C LEU A 63 -12.54 16.15 2.40
N GLN A 64 -13.28 17.26 2.46
CA GLN A 64 -13.34 18.12 3.63
C GLN A 64 -13.88 17.37 4.85
N ALA A 65 -15.00 16.66 4.72
CA ALA A 65 -15.57 15.87 5.82
C ALA A 65 -14.65 14.73 6.29
N GLN A 66 -13.88 14.12 5.38
CA GLN A 66 -12.87 13.12 5.76
C GLN A 66 -11.75 13.75 6.60
N PHE A 67 -11.21 14.88 6.16
CA PHE A 67 -10.10 15.51 6.85
C PHE A 67 -10.51 16.15 8.19
N GLU A 68 -11.69 16.76 8.27
CA GLU A 68 -12.26 17.23 9.53
C GLU A 68 -12.41 16.07 10.53
N SER A 69 -12.96 14.93 10.09
CA SER A 69 -13.09 13.74 10.94
C SER A 69 -11.74 13.13 11.34
N ILE A 70 -10.72 13.20 10.46
CA ILE A 70 -9.35 12.80 10.81
C ILE A 70 -8.77 13.73 11.89
N GLY A 71 -9.01 15.04 11.79
CA GLY A 71 -8.60 16.03 12.78
C GLY A 71 -9.24 15.79 14.15
N GLU A 72 -10.52 15.44 14.19
CA GLU A 72 -11.22 15.05 15.43
C GLU A 72 -10.61 13.80 16.07
N LEU A 73 -10.15 12.86 15.24
CA LEU A 73 -9.53 11.60 15.66
C LEU A 73 -7.98 11.67 15.72
N HIS A 74 -7.38 12.86 15.73
CA HIS A 74 -5.92 13.04 15.60
C HIS A 74 -5.10 12.17 16.56
N ARG A 75 -5.57 11.95 17.81
CA ARG A 75 -4.85 11.13 18.81
C ARG A 75 -4.66 9.67 18.40
N VAL A 76 -5.57 9.15 17.56
CA VAL A 76 -5.53 7.77 17.06
C VAL A 76 -5.01 7.74 15.62
N MET A 77 -5.44 8.69 14.79
CA MET A 77 -5.11 8.70 13.37
C MET A 77 -3.67 9.13 13.08
N THR A 78 -3.10 10.09 13.83
CA THR A 78 -1.71 10.54 13.62
C THR A 78 -0.68 9.42 13.79
N PRO A 79 -0.64 8.67 14.92
CA PRO A 79 0.31 7.56 15.06
C PRO A 79 0.07 6.48 14.00
N MET A 80 -1.18 6.28 13.56
CA MET A 80 -1.49 5.38 12.46
C MET A 80 -0.91 5.88 11.13
N GLY A 81 -1.05 7.16 10.81
CA GLY A 81 -0.44 7.79 9.64
C GLY A 81 1.08 7.62 9.61
N ILE A 82 1.75 7.82 10.76
CA ILE A 82 3.19 7.59 10.90
C ILE A 82 3.55 6.12 10.62
N ALA A 83 2.79 5.17 11.19
CA ALA A 83 3.02 3.75 10.95
C ALA A 83 2.87 3.38 9.46
N LEU A 84 1.86 3.94 8.77
CA LEU A 84 1.64 3.73 7.34
C LEU A 84 2.77 4.34 6.49
N VAL A 85 3.24 5.55 6.82
CA VAL A 85 4.40 6.18 6.16
C VAL A 85 5.64 5.30 6.28
N LEU A 86 5.94 4.83 7.49
CA LEU A 86 7.13 4.00 7.73
C LEU A 86 7.02 2.64 7.03
N LEU A 87 5.90 1.94 7.19
CA LEU A 87 5.69 0.62 6.58
C LEU A 87 5.62 0.70 5.06
N GLY A 88 4.87 1.65 4.51
CA GLY A 88 4.75 1.86 3.07
C GLY A 88 6.08 2.23 2.43
N GLY A 89 6.81 3.18 3.03
CA GLY A 89 8.13 3.60 2.55
C GLY A 89 9.15 2.45 2.58
N VAL A 90 9.26 1.74 3.71
CA VAL A 90 10.18 0.59 3.84
C VAL A 90 9.79 -0.54 2.87
N LEU A 91 8.51 -0.85 2.73
CA LEU A 91 8.03 -1.86 1.79
C LEU A 91 8.40 -1.48 0.35
N SER A 92 8.18 -0.24 -0.08
CA SER A 92 8.56 0.21 -1.43
C SER A 92 10.05 0.09 -1.68
N VAL A 93 10.89 0.53 -0.73
CA VAL A 93 12.35 0.45 -0.88
C VAL A 93 12.82 -1.00 -0.93
N VAL A 94 12.29 -1.87 -0.06
CA VAL A 94 12.69 -3.28 0.00
C VAL A 94 12.20 -4.04 -1.22
N ALA A 95 10.97 -3.79 -1.69
CA ALA A 95 10.45 -4.38 -2.92
C ALA A 95 11.28 -3.95 -4.14
N MET A 96 11.62 -2.66 -4.24
CA MET A 96 12.51 -2.14 -5.29
C MET A 96 13.90 -2.79 -5.24
N ARG A 97 14.48 -2.94 -4.03
CA ARG A 97 15.73 -3.71 -3.85
C ARG A 97 15.57 -5.17 -4.26
N GLY A 98 14.41 -5.77 -4.01
CA GLY A 98 14.04 -7.12 -4.46
C GLY A 98 14.07 -7.27 -5.98
N ILE A 99 13.63 -6.23 -6.72
CA ILE A 99 13.69 -6.24 -8.20
C ILE A 99 15.13 -6.41 -8.68
N PHE A 100 16.10 -5.84 -7.96
CA PHE A 100 17.54 -6.01 -8.20
C PHE A 100 18.16 -7.19 -7.42
N GLY A 101 17.39 -7.93 -6.62
CA GLY A 101 17.81 -9.15 -5.88
C GLY A 101 18.68 -8.85 -4.68
N ARG A 102 18.51 -7.66 -4.12
CA ARG A 102 19.24 -7.17 -2.94
C ARG A 102 18.38 -7.19 -1.68
N ALA A 103 17.35 -8.04 -1.66
CA ALA A 103 16.41 -8.17 -0.55
C ALA A 103 16.04 -9.64 -0.34
N SER A 104 15.92 -10.06 0.92
CA SER A 104 15.52 -11.41 1.26
C SER A 104 14.00 -11.59 1.08
N ALA A 105 13.59 -12.78 0.63
CA ALA A 105 12.17 -13.13 0.53
C ALA A 105 11.46 -13.03 1.89
N GLY A 106 12.13 -13.42 2.98
CA GLY A 106 11.60 -13.35 4.35
C GLY A 106 11.27 -11.92 4.77
N THR A 107 12.18 -10.96 4.53
CA THR A 107 11.96 -9.55 4.82
C THR A 107 10.78 -8.98 4.03
N ILE A 108 10.67 -9.32 2.74
CA ILE A 108 9.55 -8.87 1.89
C ILE A 108 8.22 -9.40 2.44
N VAL A 109 8.16 -10.68 2.82
CA VAL A 109 6.94 -11.29 3.36
C VAL A 109 6.56 -10.68 4.70
N GLN A 110 7.51 -10.49 5.62
CA GLN A 110 7.25 -9.84 6.92
C GLN A 110 6.70 -8.42 6.76
N LEU A 111 7.29 -7.62 5.86
CA LEU A 111 6.82 -6.27 5.58
C LEU A 111 5.45 -6.27 4.92
N ALA A 112 5.19 -7.18 3.96
CA ALA A 112 3.90 -7.28 3.31
C ALA A 112 2.79 -7.65 4.32
N LEU A 113 3.05 -8.60 5.21
CA LEU A 113 2.11 -8.99 6.27
C LEU A 113 1.89 -7.86 7.28
N GLY A 114 2.97 -7.22 7.75
CA GLY A 114 2.87 -6.08 8.68
C GLY A 114 2.09 -4.91 8.08
N THR A 115 2.31 -4.62 6.80
CA THR A 115 1.54 -3.61 6.04
C THR A 115 0.08 -4.01 5.92
N GLY A 116 -0.22 -5.29 5.65
CA GLY A 116 -1.60 -5.79 5.58
C GLY A 116 -2.34 -5.70 6.92
N VAL A 117 -1.67 -6.00 8.03
CA VAL A 117 -2.22 -5.81 9.38
C VAL A 117 -2.49 -4.33 9.66
N ALA A 118 -1.52 -3.46 9.37
CA ALA A 118 -1.68 -2.02 9.53
C ALA A 118 -2.87 -1.49 8.69
N LEU A 119 -2.98 -1.87 7.41
CA LEU A 119 -4.12 -1.50 6.58
C LEU A 119 -5.46 -1.97 7.16
N SER A 120 -5.51 -3.18 7.70
CA SER A 120 -6.72 -3.73 8.32
C SER A 120 -7.12 -2.96 9.58
N VAL A 121 -6.14 -2.64 10.44
CA VAL A 121 -6.37 -1.80 11.62
C VAL A 121 -6.83 -0.39 11.21
N ASN A 122 -6.16 0.23 10.23
CA ASN A 122 -6.56 1.54 9.71
C ASN A 122 -7.99 1.51 9.18
N PHE A 123 -8.36 0.47 8.43
CA PHE A 123 -9.71 0.33 7.92
C PHE A 123 -10.73 0.27 9.05
N VAL A 124 -10.47 -0.45 10.14
CA VAL A 124 -11.38 -0.46 11.30
C VAL A 124 -11.43 0.91 11.98
N LEU A 125 -10.28 1.51 12.27
CA LEU A 125 -10.19 2.80 12.98
C LEU A 125 -10.79 3.96 12.19
N ALA A 126 -10.68 3.95 10.86
CA ALA A 126 -11.22 4.99 9.98
C ALA A 126 -12.73 4.82 9.67
N ALA A 127 -13.44 3.92 10.38
CA ALA A 127 -14.88 3.78 10.21
C ALA A 127 -15.66 5.10 10.42
N PRO A 128 -15.36 5.93 11.44
CA PRO A 128 -16.03 7.22 11.61
C PRO A 128 -15.74 8.18 10.46
N VAL A 129 -14.51 8.21 9.95
CA VAL A 129 -14.10 9.04 8.80
C VAL A 129 -14.91 8.69 7.55
N ARG A 130 -15.11 7.40 7.28
CA ARG A 130 -15.97 6.94 6.17
C ARG A 130 -17.43 7.30 6.38
N SER A 131 -17.93 7.18 7.61
CA SER A 131 -19.29 7.57 7.95
C SER A 131 -19.51 9.07 7.71
N ALA A 132 -18.58 9.91 8.18
CA ALA A 132 -18.63 11.36 7.97
C ALA A 132 -18.67 11.72 6.48
N ALA A 133 -17.84 11.07 5.66
CA ALA A 133 -17.85 11.26 4.21
C ALA A 133 -19.19 10.91 3.55
N ILE A 134 -19.80 9.78 3.94
CA ILE A 134 -21.10 9.34 3.40
C ILE A 134 -22.21 10.33 3.82
N THR A 135 -22.21 10.75 5.08
CA THR A 135 -23.17 11.72 5.60
C THR A 135 -23.03 13.08 4.92
N ALA A 136 -21.80 13.56 4.70
CA ALA A 136 -21.54 14.83 4.03
C ALA A 136 -22.14 14.87 2.63
N VAL A 137 -21.93 13.84 1.81
CA VAL A 137 -22.54 13.78 0.47
C VAL A 137 -24.05 13.61 0.53
N GLY A 138 -24.55 12.82 1.47
CA GLY A 138 -25.99 12.62 1.67
C GLY A 138 -26.73 13.92 2.04
N SER A 139 -26.04 14.90 2.62
CA SER A 139 -26.60 16.22 2.96
C SER A 139 -26.73 17.17 1.77
N ILE A 140 -26.12 16.86 0.62
CA ILE A 140 -26.15 17.72 -0.57
C ILE A 140 -27.42 17.45 -1.36
N ALA A 141 -28.22 18.49 -1.56
CA ALA A 141 -29.44 18.46 -2.37
C ALA A 141 -29.14 18.44 -3.88
N ASN A 142 -28.24 17.57 -4.35
CA ASN A 142 -27.87 17.38 -5.75
C ASN A 142 -28.10 15.90 -6.16
N PRO A 143 -28.79 15.61 -7.28
CA PRO A 143 -28.93 14.25 -7.81
C PRO A 143 -27.60 13.50 -8.01
N GLU A 144 -26.55 14.17 -8.49
CA GLU A 144 -25.23 13.61 -8.74
C GLU A 144 -24.54 13.21 -7.42
N ALA A 145 -24.70 14.01 -6.38
CA ALA A 145 -24.20 13.70 -5.04
C ALA A 145 -24.86 12.42 -4.50
N ARG A 146 -26.17 12.23 -4.70
CA ARG A 146 -26.85 10.99 -4.29
C ARG A 146 -26.34 9.76 -5.03
N GLU A 147 -25.92 9.91 -6.28
CA GLU A 147 -25.33 8.81 -7.03
C GLU A 147 -23.94 8.46 -6.47
N ILE A 148 -23.08 9.45 -6.27
CA ILE A 148 -21.75 9.27 -5.66
C ILE A 148 -21.86 8.65 -4.26
N ALA A 149 -22.82 9.09 -3.45
CA ALA A 149 -23.06 8.54 -2.10
C ALA A 149 -23.35 7.04 -2.11
N ARG A 150 -24.02 6.50 -3.13
CA ARG A 150 -24.28 5.06 -3.27
C ARG A 150 -23.02 4.27 -3.55
N PHE A 151 -22.06 4.87 -4.27
CA PHE A 151 -20.81 4.20 -4.63
C PHE A 151 -19.71 4.36 -3.57
N LEU A 152 -19.79 5.36 -2.69
CA LEU A 152 -18.79 5.60 -1.65
C LEU A 152 -18.42 4.36 -0.80
N PRO A 153 -19.39 3.57 -0.28
CA PRO A 153 -19.06 2.35 0.46
C PRO A 153 -18.23 1.36 -0.37
N ALA A 154 -18.58 1.17 -1.65
CA ALA A 154 -17.86 0.29 -2.56
C ALA A 154 -16.46 0.85 -2.87
N ILE A 155 -16.33 2.17 -3.07
CA ILE A 155 -15.04 2.83 -3.29
C ILE A 155 -14.13 2.62 -2.07
N PHE A 156 -14.63 2.82 -0.85
CA PHE A 156 -13.84 2.56 0.35
C PHE A 156 -13.45 1.10 0.51
N ALA A 157 -14.37 0.17 0.23
CA ALA A 157 -14.09 -1.26 0.25
C ALA A 157 -13.02 -1.63 -0.78
N MET A 158 -13.10 -1.08 -2.01
CA MET A 158 -12.09 -1.31 -3.05
C MET A 158 -10.73 -0.71 -2.70
N ARG A 159 -10.68 0.50 -2.16
CA ARG A 159 -9.43 1.14 -1.70
C ARG A 159 -8.72 0.32 -0.62
N PHE A 160 -9.47 -0.45 0.18
CA PHE A 160 -8.91 -1.38 1.15
C PHE A 160 -8.56 -2.75 0.53
N ALA A 161 -9.49 -3.34 -0.22
CA ALA A 161 -9.38 -4.71 -0.71
C ALA A 161 -8.31 -4.88 -1.79
N LEU A 162 -8.13 -3.89 -2.68
CA LEU A 162 -7.16 -3.98 -3.77
C LEU A 162 -5.71 -4.04 -3.27
N PRO A 163 -5.24 -3.14 -2.38
CA PRO A 163 -3.92 -3.27 -1.77
C PRO A 163 -3.75 -4.60 -1.02
N LEU A 164 -4.76 -5.02 -0.24
CA LEU A 164 -4.69 -6.24 0.55
C LEU A 164 -4.54 -7.49 -0.35
N LEU A 165 -5.35 -7.58 -1.41
CA LEU A 165 -5.27 -8.66 -2.39
C LEU A 165 -3.89 -8.67 -3.07
N THR A 166 -3.36 -7.50 -3.40
CA THR A 166 -2.03 -7.36 -4.02
C THR A 166 -0.92 -7.84 -3.09
N LEU A 167 -0.99 -7.51 -1.79
CA LEU A 167 -0.06 -8.00 -0.78
C LEU A 167 -0.11 -9.53 -0.68
N LEU A 168 -1.31 -10.12 -0.65
CA LEU A 168 -1.49 -11.58 -0.57
C LEU A 168 -0.93 -12.29 -1.80
N LEU A 169 -1.25 -11.80 -3.01
CA LEU A 169 -0.73 -12.35 -4.25
C LEU A 169 0.80 -12.23 -4.32
N ALA A 170 1.36 -11.11 -3.84
CA ALA A 170 2.80 -10.93 -3.81
C ALA A 170 3.49 -11.84 -2.80
N VAL A 171 2.90 -12.06 -1.61
CA VAL A 171 3.40 -13.06 -0.63
C VAL A 171 3.41 -14.45 -1.26
N PHE A 172 2.33 -14.84 -1.94
CA PHE A 172 2.28 -16.11 -2.65
C PHE A 172 3.35 -16.20 -3.77
N GLY A 173 3.55 -15.12 -4.52
CA GLY A 173 4.56 -15.04 -5.58
C GLY A 173 6.00 -15.16 -5.05
N VAL A 174 6.31 -14.49 -3.94
CA VAL A 174 7.64 -14.44 -3.33
C VAL A 174 7.99 -15.73 -2.56
N THR A 175 6.98 -16.45 -2.05
CA THR A 175 7.18 -17.72 -1.32
C THR A 175 7.34 -18.95 -2.21
N ARG A 176 7.07 -18.84 -3.53
CA ARG A 176 7.38 -19.92 -4.47
C ARG A 176 8.88 -20.25 -4.48
N ARG A 177 9.20 -21.53 -4.63
CA ARG A 177 10.58 -22.05 -4.54
C ARG A 177 11.55 -21.32 -5.48
N ALA A 178 11.17 -21.17 -6.75
CA ALA A 178 11.97 -20.44 -7.74
C ALA A 178 12.16 -18.94 -7.42
N ALA A 179 11.23 -18.32 -6.69
CA ALA A 179 11.39 -16.94 -6.22
C ALA A 179 12.33 -16.86 -5.01
N ARG A 180 12.26 -17.84 -4.10
CA ARG A 180 13.20 -17.95 -2.97
C ARG A 180 14.63 -18.17 -3.44
N GLU A 181 14.84 -19.01 -4.44
CA GLU A 181 16.15 -19.25 -5.05
C GLU A 181 16.70 -17.98 -5.74
N ALA A 182 15.84 -17.23 -6.45
CA ALA A 182 16.23 -15.96 -7.09
C ALA A 182 16.48 -14.79 -6.12
N LEU A 183 15.99 -14.89 -4.88
CA LEU A 183 16.16 -13.90 -3.81
C LEU A 183 17.11 -14.37 -2.70
N ARG A 184 17.78 -15.52 -2.88
CA ARG A 184 18.83 -15.98 -1.95
C ARG A 184 20.00 -14.98 -1.99
N PRO A 185 20.48 -14.50 -0.83
CA PRO A 185 21.67 -13.66 -0.76
C PRO A 185 22.88 -14.38 -1.36
N ALA A 186 23.76 -13.65 -2.05
CA ALA A 186 24.99 -14.22 -2.62
C ALA A 186 25.90 -14.89 -1.57
N SER A 187 25.80 -14.51 -0.29
CA SER A 187 26.53 -15.13 0.81
C SER A 187 26.16 -16.59 1.06
N ASP A 188 24.95 -17.02 0.71
CA ASP A 188 24.47 -18.39 0.94
C ASP A 188 24.89 -19.35 -0.19
N GLN A 189 25.38 -18.83 -1.32
CA GLN A 189 25.79 -19.64 -2.48
C GLN A 189 27.24 -20.13 -2.37
N VAL A 190 28.08 -19.49 -1.55
CA VAL A 190 29.50 -19.83 -1.38
C VAL A 190 29.70 -21.04 -0.46
N GLY A 191 28.70 -21.40 0.35
CA GLY A 191 28.78 -22.54 1.29
C GLY A 191 28.31 -23.88 0.72
N GLU A 192 27.67 -23.92 -0.46
CA GLU A 192 27.21 -25.17 -1.09
C GLU A 192 28.24 -25.77 -2.08
N GLU A 193 29.38 -25.11 -2.32
CA GLU A 193 30.46 -25.58 -3.22
C GLU A 193 31.66 -26.25 -2.50
N GLN A 194 31.53 -26.64 -1.22
CA GLN A 194 32.58 -27.36 -0.48
C GLN A 194 32.16 -28.77 -0.07
#